data_AF-A4IS09-F1
#
_entry.id   AF-A4IS09-F1
#
_cell.length_a   1.000
_cell.length_b   1.000
_cell.length_c   1.000
_cell.angle_alpha   90.00
_cell.angle_beta   90.00
_cell.angle_gamma   90.00
#
_symmetry.space_group_name_H-M   'P 1'
#
loop_
_entity.id
_entity.type
_entity.pdbx_description
1 polymer ?
#
loop_
_entity_poly.entity_id
_entity_poly.type
_entity_poly.pdbx_seq_one_letter_code
_entity_poly.pdbx_strand_id
1 'polypeptide(L)' 'MAKDVLCEVRNCHYWAEGNRCSAEAIYVVSHTGKAASDVTETDCKTFVPSDEA' A
#
# COMPACT_ATOMS: atom_id res chain seq x y z
N MET A 1 -12.17 -3.61 14.88
CA MET A 1 -10.86 -3.63 14.21
C MET A 1 -11.13 -3.82 12.73
N ALA A 2 -10.72 -2.87 11.89
CA ALA A 2 -10.90 -2.97 10.44
C ALA A 2 -10.13 -4.19 9.95
N LYS A 3 -10.84 -5.16 9.35
CA LYS A 3 -10.23 -6.41 8.89
C LYS A 3 -9.50 -6.25 7.55
N ASP A 4 -9.80 -5.17 6.84
CA ASP A 4 -9.35 -4.95 5.49
C ASP A 4 -8.74 -3.54 5.42
N VAL A 5 -7.43 -3.47 5.20
CA VAL A 5 -6.75 -2.22 4.87
C VAL A 5 -7.03 -1.95 3.39
N LEU A 6 -7.96 -1.04 3.12
CA LEU A 6 -8.22 -0.53 1.77
C LEU A 6 -7.21 0.58 1.48
N CYS A 7 -6.37 0.39 0.47
CA CYS A 7 -5.47 1.43 0.03
C CYS A 7 -5.53 1.68 -1.47
N GLU A 8 -5.59 2.95 -1.85
CA GLU A 8 -5.51 3.39 -3.23
C GLU A 8 -4.04 3.47 -3.64
N VAL A 9 -3.59 2.52 -4.45
CA VAL A 9 -2.23 2.49 -4.99
C VAL A 9 -2.27 2.90 -6.46
N ARG A 10 -1.57 3.97 -6.81
CA ARG A 10 -1.38 4.38 -8.21
C ARG A 10 -0.18 3.71 -8.88
N ASN A 11 0.77 3.22 -8.08
CA ASN A 11 2.09 2.78 -8.52
C ASN A 11 2.33 1.30 -8.17
N CYS A 12 1.29 0.46 -8.27
CA CYS A 12 1.43 -0.95 -7.92
C CYS A 12 2.32 -1.68 -8.95
N HIS A 13 3.28 -2.48 -8.47
CA HIS A 13 4.09 -3.34 -9.35
C HIS A 13 3.35 -4.64 -9.72
N TYR A 14 2.40 -5.07 -8.89
CA TYR A 14 1.69 -6.33 -8.99
C TYR A 14 0.22 -6.11 -9.39
N TRP A 15 0.00 -5.43 -10.52
CA TRP A 15 -1.36 -5.22 -11.03
C TRP A 15 -1.96 -6.54 -11.54
N ALA A 16 -3.17 -6.82 -11.08
CA ALA A 16 -4.03 -7.88 -11.61
C ALA A 16 -5.13 -7.29 -12.50
N GLU A 17 -5.85 -8.18 -13.17
CA GLU A 17 -6.98 -7.81 -14.02
C GLU A 17 -8.02 -6.99 -13.25
N GLY A 18 -8.64 -6.03 -13.95
CA GLY A 18 -9.66 -5.17 -13.38
C GLY A 18 -9.12 -4.03 -12.50
N ASN A 19 -7.87 -3.61 -12.71
CA ASN A 19 -7.24 -2.48 -11.99
C ASN A 19 -7.19 -2.72 -10.46
N ARG A 20 -6.84 -3.95 -10.07
CA ARG A 20 -6.68 -4.35 -8.67
C ARG A 20 -5.23 -4.67 -8.41
N CYS A 21 -4.64 -4.08 -7.38
CA CYS A 21 -3.30 -4.45 -6.95
C CYS A 21 -3.36 -5.75 -6.16
N SER A 22 -2.65 -6.79 -6.59
CA SER A 22 -2.61 -8.12 -5.95
C SER A 22 -1.29 -8.39 -5.25
N ALA A 23 -0.66 -7.35 -4.69
CA ALA A 23 0.57 -7.48 -3.91
C ALA A 23 0.31 -8.32 -2.64
N GLU A 24 1.22 -9.25 -2.34
CA GLU A 24 1.13 -10.08 -1.12
C GLU A 24 1.33 -9.26 0.16
N ALA A 25 2.13 -8.20 0.08
CA ALA A 25 2.40 -7.29 1.18
C ALA A 25 2.32 -5.82 0.72
N ILE A 26 1.73 -4.97 1.56
CA ILE A 26 1.63 -3.52 1.37
C ILE A 26 2.27 -2.84 2.57
N TYR A 27 3.11 -1.85 2.32
CA TYR A 27 3.72 -1.03 3.36
C TYR A 27 3.00 0.31 3.44
N VAL A 28 2.43 0.60 4.62
CA VAL A 28 1.69 1.84 4.91
C VAL A 28 2.57 2.75 5.75
N VAL A 29 2.72 4.00 5.33
CA VAL A 29 3.50 5.02 6.05
C VAL A 29 2.68 6.26 6.25
N SER A 30 2.88 6.96 7.37
CA SER A 30 2.40 8.33 7.51
C SER A 30 3.34 9.27 6.76
N HIS A 31 2.79 10.21 5.98
CA HIS A 31 3.58 11.26 5.33
C HIS A 31 3.70 12.54 6.19
N THR A 32 2.92 12.66 7.26
CA THR A 32 2.84 13.83 8.15
C THR A 32 3.55 13.66 9.49
N GLY A 33 4.00 12.44 9.86
CA GLY A 33 4.66 12.20 11.14
C GLY A 33 4.96 10.73 11.45
N LYS A 34 5.12 10.41 12.75
CA LYS A 34 5.39 9.03 13.22
C LYS A 34 4.13 8.14 13.25
N ALA A 35 2.96 8.76 13.33
CA ALA A 35 1.67 8.10 13.34
C ALA A 35 0.67 9.01 12.61
N ALA A 36 -0.15 8.41 11.76
CA ALA A 36 -1.27 9.09 11.11
C ALA A 36 -2.46 9.12 12.07
N SER A 37 -3.17 10.26 12.13
CA SER A 37 -4.41 10.37 12.90
C SER A 37 -5.63 9.95 12.08
N ASP A 38 -5.55 10.10 10.75
CA ASP A 38 -6.55 9.65 9.79
C ASP A 38 -5.92 8.96 8.56
N VAL A 39 -6.72 8.19 7.80
CA VAL A 39 -6.27 7.47 6.59
C VAL A 39 -5.73 8.41 5.51
N THR A 40 -6.20 9.66 5.43
CA THR A 40 -5.71 10.63 4.43
C THR A 40 -4.25 11.02 4.65
N GLU A 41 -3.72 10.80 5.85
CA GLU A 41 -2.31 11.06 6.20
C GLU A 41 -1.39 9.87 5.87
N THR A 42 -1.95 8.78 5.35
CA THR A 42 -1.20 7.57 5.01
C THR A 42 -0.99 7.43 3.51
N ASP A 43 0.25 7.09 3.14
CA ASP A 43 0.61 6.67 1.79
C ASP A 43 0.89 5.16 1.79
N CYS A 44 0.54 4.50 0.68
CA CYS A 44 0.83 3.09 0.47
C CYS A 44 1.73 2.87 -0.73
N LYS A 45 2.63 1.89 -0.59
CA LYS A 45 3.44 1.39 -1.69
C LYS A 45 3.56 -0.13 -1.64
N THR A 46 3.70 -0.74 -2.80
CA THR A 46 4.03 -2.16 -2.91
C THR A 46 5.50 -2.39 -2.68
N PHE A 47 5.85 -3.51 -2.08
CA PHE A 47 7.23 -3.94 -1.89
C PHE A 47 7.62 -4.91 -3.00
N VAL A 48 8.76 -4.68 -3.67
CA VAL A 48 9.39 -5.66 -4.57
C VAL A 48 10.53 -6.32 -3.81
N PRO A 49 10.52 -7.65 -3.61
CA PRO A 49 11.63 -8.36 -2.99
C PRO A 49 12.94 -8.10 -3.73
N SER A 50 14.04 -7.95 -2.99
CA SER A 50 15.36 -7.65 -3.55
C SER A 50 15.86 -8.69 -4.56
N ASP A 51 15.34 -9.91 -4.49
CA ASP A 51 15.69 -11.02 -5.38
C ASP A 51 14.95 -10.97 -6.74
N GLU A 52 13.99 -10.05 -6.89
CA GLU A 52 13.19 -9.83 -8.11
C GLU A 52 13.39 -8.42 -8.73
N ALA A 53 14.34 -7.63 -8.20
CA ALA A 53 14.60 -6.24 -8.58
C ALA A 53 15.66 -6.07 -9.68
#